data_AF-A0A0G1D424-F1
#
_entry.id   AF-A0A0G1D424-F1
#
_cell.length_a   1.000
_cell.length_b   1.000
_cell.length_c   1.000
_cell.angle_alpha   90.00
_cell.angle_beta   90.00
_cell.angle_gamma   90.00
#
_symmetry.space_group_name_H-M   'P 1'
#
loop_
_entity.id
_entity.type
_entity.pdbx_description
1 polymer ?
#
loop_
_entity_poly.entity_id
_entity_poly.type
_entity_poly.pdbx_seq_one_letter_code
_entity_poly.pdbx_strand_id
1 'polypeptide(L)'
;MNENKLGLNWSAAEKALAEGTYSGYKMGILETEKILEEMLASKQVPGKSTDQKIKYVQRFLSLPDKLEYGRNIYRRIIHEPHFEISREETKHIILGYWQAMLDLEEAIASLTVWEKTVMRLKYYSGLALKKIKIIGGSILGIAAFIWFLAETPAGKSAANFIAKTNHFFIFTILFWSVIIIFALAAAGLIFFLVTRTKKRF
;
A
#
# COMPACT_ATOMS: atom_id res chain seq x y z
N MET A 1 -30.84 -6.60 4.40
CA MET A 1 -29.92 -5.78 5.22
C MET A 1 -29.92 -4.40 4.58
N ASN A 2 -30.64 -3.41 5.11
CA ASN A 2 -30.91 -2.15 4.38
C ASN A 2 -30.24 -0.90 4.97
N GLU A 3 -29.23 -1.06 5.81
CA GLU A 3 -28.35 0.04 6.19
C GLU A 3 -26.90 -0.43 6.04
N ASN A 4 -26.22 0.08 5.01
CA ASN A 4 -24.80 -0.19 4.79
C ASN A 4 -23.94 0.59 5.81
N LYS A 5 -24.08 0.25 7.10
CA LYS A 5 -23.38 0.91 8.22
C LYS A 5 -21.85 0.87 8.06
N LEU A 6 -21.34 -0.11 7.31
CA LEU A 6 -19.93 -0.34 7.10
C LEU A 6 -19.39 0.24 5.78
N GLY A 7 -20.26 0.75 4.89
CA GLY A 7 -19.86 1.21 3.55
C GLY A 7 -19.27 0.10 2.66
N LEU A 8 -19.56 -1.17 2.95
CA LEU A 8 -19.04 -2.33 2.22
C LEU A 8 -19.97 -2.75 1.09
N ASN A 9 -19.42 -3.29 0.00
CA ASN A 9 -20.23 -3.74 -1.12
C ASN A 9 -20.68 -5.20 -0.95
N TRP A 10 -21.94 -5.40 -0.56
CA TRP A 10 -22.53 -6.73 -0.36
C TRP A 10 -23.21 -7.31 -1.60
N SER A 11 -23.26 -6.58 -2.72
CA SER A 11 -24.06 -6.94 -3.89
C SER A 11 -23.76 -8.34 -4.43
N ALA A 12 -22.50 -8.75 -4.46
CA ALA A 12 -22.09 -10.07 -4.94
C ALA A 12 -22.60 -11.19 -4.01
N ALA A 13 -22.45 -11.01 -2.69
CA ALA A 13 -22.94 -11.95 -1.69
C ALA A 13 -24.47 -12.03 -1.70
N GLU A 14 -25.16 -10.89 -1.77
CA GLU A 14 -26.63 -10.84 -1.81
C GLU A 14 -27.19 -11.51 -3.07
N LYS A 15 -26.58 -11.26 -4.24
CA LYS A 15 -26.97 -11.90 -5.49
C LYS A 15 -26.82 -13.42 -5.42
N ALA A 16 -25.70 -13.90 -4.88
CA ALA A 16 -25.46 -15.33 -4.70
C ALA A 16 -26.46 -15.99 -3.74
N LEU A 17 -26.77 -15.33 -2.63
CA LEU A 17 -27.75 -15.83 -1.66
C LEU A 17 -29.18 -15.83 -2.20
N ALA A 18 -29.52 -14.89 -3.09
CA ALA A 18 -30.83 -14.79 -3.72
C ALA A 18 -31.14 -15.97 -4.65
N GLU A 19 -30.12 -16.67 -5.15
CA GLU A 19 -30.32 -17.88 -5.96
C GLU A 19 -31.02 -19.01 -5.19
N GLY A 20 -30.88 -19.04 -3.85
CA GLY A 20 -31.52 -20.05 -3.00
C GLY A 20 -31.04 -21.49 -3.21
N THR A 21 -29.94 -21.69 -3.95
CA THR A 21 -29.34 -22.99 -4.23
C THR A 21 -28.16 -23.28 -3.32
N TYR A 22 -27.76 -24.55 -3.19
CA TYR A 22 -26.54 -24.93 -2.46
C TYR A 22 -25.29 -24.23 -3.00
N SER A 23 -25.20 -24.06 -4.32
CA SER A 23 -24.09 -23.32 -4.95
C SER A 23 -24.13 -21.84 -4.62
N GLY A 24 -25.32 -21.23 -4.65
CA GLY A 24 -25.52 -19.82 -4.27
C GLY A 24 -25.13 -19.55 -2.81
N TYR A 25 -25.46 -20.47 -1.90
CA TYR A 25 -25.07 -20.36 -0.49
C TYR A 25 -23.55 -20.42 -0.27
N LYS A 26 -22.87 -21.36 -0.93
CA LYS A 26 -21.40 -21.42 -0.91
C LYS A 26 -20.79 -20.14 -1.44
N MET A 27 -21.30 -19.67 -2.58
CA MET A 27 -20.79 -18.45 -3.22
C MET A 27 -21.03 -17.23 -2.33
N GLY A 28 -22.17 -17.15 -1.63
CA GLY A 28 -22.45 -16.11 -0.63
C GLY A 28 -21.41 -16.09 0.49
N ILE A 29 -20.99 -17.25 1.00
CA ILE A 29 -19.94 -17.36 2.02
C ILE A 29 -18.57 -16.96 1.46
N LEU A 30 -18.23 -17.40 0.25
CA LEU A 30 -16.97 -17.03 -0.42
C LEU A 30 -16.85 -15.51 -0.62
N GLU A 31 -17.92 -14.88 -1.10
CA GLU A 31 -17.97 -13.42 -1.29
C GLU A 31 -17.93 -12.68 0.06
N THR A 32 -18.54 -13.24 1.10
CA THR A 32 -18.47 -12.67 2.46
C THR A 32 -17.04 -12.69 3.03
N GLU A 33 -16.28 -13.78 2.84
CA GLU A 33 -14.86 -13.82 3.24
C GLU A 33 -14.03 -12.76 2.49
N LYS A 34 -14.29 -12.55 1.19
CA LYS A 34 -13.61 -11.52 0.41
C LYS A 34 -13.89 -10.11 0.95
N ILE A 35 -15.16 -9.82 1.29
CA ILE A 35 -15.56 -8.55 1.89
C ILE A 35 -14.81 -8.33 3.22
N LEU A 36 -14.68 -9.35 4.06
CA LEU A 36 -13.88 -9.27 5.29
C LEU A 36 -12.40 -9.00 4.98
N GLU A 37 -11.81 -9.69 4.01
CA GLU A 37 -10.41 -9.47 3.62
C GLU A 37 -10.16 -8.04 3.12
N GLU A 38 -11.07 -7.53 2.28
CA GLU A 38 -11.05 -6.14 1.80
C GLU A 38 -11.20 -5.13 2.94
N MET A 39 -12.08 -5.40 3.90
CA MET A 39 -12.22 -4.57 5.10
C MET A 39 -10.93 -4.56 5.92
N LEU A 40 -10.35 -5.72 6.22
CA LEU A 40 -9.09 -5.82 6.97
C LEU A 40 -7.93 -5.10 6.24
N ALA A 41 -7.91 -5.16 4.90
CA ALA A 41 -6.93 -4.47 4.08
C ALA A 41 -7.13 -2.95 4.06
N SER A 42 -8.35 -2.48 3.83
CA SER A 42 -8.69 -1.04 3.80
C SER A 42 -8.43 -0.37 5.15
N LYS A 43 -8.65 -1.09 6.25
CA LYS A 43 -8.35 -0.65 7.62
C LYS A 43 -6.88 -0.84 8.01
N GLN A 44 -6.02 -1.31 7.09
CA GLN A 44 -4.57 -1.48 7.29
C GLN A 44 -4.23 -2.33 8.52
N VAL A 45 -5.02 -3.40 8.74
CA VAL A 45 -4.79 -4.33 9.84
C VAL A 45 -3.45 -5.07 9.65
N PRO A 46 -2.57 -5.10 10.67
CA PRO A 46 -1.29 -5.79 10.58
C PRO A 46 -1.44 -7.30 10.35
N GLY A 47 -0.71 -7.84 9.38
CA GLY A 47 -0.67 -9.27 9.10
C GLY A 47 -0.38 -9.57 7.63
N LYS A 48 0.33 -10.66 7.33
CA LYS A 48 0.67 -11.05 5.96
C LYS A 48 -0.44 -11.83 5.26
N SER A 49 -1.21 -12.61 6.02
CA SER A 49 -2.37 -13.36 5.55
C SER A 49 -3.62 -12.91 6.31
N THR A 50 -4.79 -13.21 5.77
CA THR A 50 -6.08 -12.98 6.44
C THR A 50 -6.10 -13.60 7.83
N ASP A 51 -5.55 -14.82 8.00
CA ASP A 51 -5.42 -15.47 9.31
C ASP A 51 -4.60 -14.65 10.32
N GLN A 52 -3.46 -14.09 9.88
CA GLN A 52 -2.63 -13.26 10.75
C GLN A 52 -3.33 -11.95 11.12
N LYS A 53 -4.03 -11.33 10.16
CA LYS A 53 -4.82 -10.11 10.39
C LYS A 53 -5.95 -10.39 11.39
N ILE A 54 -6.64 -11.51 11.25
CA ILE A 54 -7.71 -11.92 12.18
C ILE A 54 -7.15 -12.20 13.56
N LYS A 55 -6.03 -12.92 13.68
CA LYS A 55 -5.36 -13.14 14.96
C LYS A 55 -4.97 -11.83 15.65
N TYR A 56 -4.58 -10.82 14.89
CA TYR A 56 -4.28 -9.49 15.42
C TYR A 56 -5.52 -8.81 16.01
N VAL A 57 -6.67 -8.92 15.34
CA VAL A 57 -7.91 -8.27 15.76
C VAL A 57 -8.79 -9.14 16.65
N GLN A 58 -8.41 -10.39 16.92
CA GLN A 58 -9.21 -11.36 17.68
C GLN A 58 -9.66 -10.82 19.04
N ARG A 59 -8.79 -10.04 19.72
CA ARG A 59 -9.10 -9.41 21.01
C ARG A 59 -10.22 -8.37 20.97
N PHE A 60 -10.58 -7.89 19.78
CA PHE A 60 -11.64 -6.92 19.56
C PHE A 60 -12.96 -7.57 19.17
N LEU A 61 -12.96 -8.87 18.88
CA LEU A 61 -14.15 -9.59 18.48
C LEU A 61 -14.96 -10.00 19.70
N SER A 62 -16.25 -9.72 19.69
CA SER A 62 -17.19 -10.18 20.72
C SER A 62 -17.43 -11.69 20.63
N LEU A 63 -17.42 -12.23 19.40
CA LEU A 63 -17.74 -13.63 19.11
C LEU A 63 -16.67 -14.26 18.18
N PRO A 64 -15.41 -14.39 18.64
CA PRO A 64 -14.32 -14.90 17.82
C PRO A 64 -14.59 -16.32 17.28
N ASP A 65 -15.22 -17.18 18.10
CA ASP A 65 -15.52 -18.57 17.74
C ASP A 65 -16.50 -18.67 16.55
N LYS A 66 -17.44 -17.73 16.42
CA LYS A 66 -18.38 -17.70 15.30
C LYS A 66 -17.70 -17.33 13.99
N LEU A 67 -16.76 -16.39 14.05
CA LEU A 67 -15.93 -16.06 12.89
C LEU A 67 -15.05 -17.26 12.53
N GLU A 68 -14.41 -17.89 13.50
CA GLU A 68 -13.57 -19.07 13.26
C GLU A 68 -14.37 -20.22 12.62
N TYR A 69 -15.58 -20.48 13.11
CA TYR A 69 -16.50 -21.45 12.51
C TYR A 69 -16.79 -21.10 11.05
N GLY A 70 -17.20 -19.86 10.77
CA GLY A 70 -17.49 -19.40 9.40
C GLY A 70 -16.30 -19.58 8.46
N ARG A 71 -15.09 -19.26 8.93
CA ARG A 71 -13.85 -19.43 8.17
C ARG A 71 -13.47 -20.89 7.98
N ASN A 72 -13.80 -21.76 8.94
CA ASN A 72 -13.63 -23.19 8.75
C ASN A 72 -14.53 -23.70 7.63
N ILE A 73 -15.80 -23.28 7.63
CA ILE A 73 -16.74 -23.63 6.56
C ILE A 73 -16.29 -23.09 5.21
N TYR A 74 -15.80 -21.85 5.14
CA TYR A 74 -15.16 -21.30 3.94
C TYR A 74 -14.03 -22.20 3.40
N ARG A 75 -13.14 -22.68 4.28
CA ARG A 75 -12.06 -23.60 3.87
C ARG A 75 -12.59 -24.94 3.36
N ARG A 76 -13.63 -25.48 4.02
CA ARG A 76 -14.28 -26.72 3.59
C ARG A 76 -14.94 -26.56 2.22
N ILE A 77 -15.61 -25.44 1.96
CA ILE A 77 -16.18 -25.14 0.63
C ILE A 77 -15.12 -25.20 -0.48
N ILE A 78 -13.89 -24.76 -0.21
CA ILE A 78 -12.80 -24.72 -1.20
C ILE A 78 -12.15 -26.09 -1.38
N HIS A 79 -11.98 -26.85 -0.29
CA HIS A 79 -11.16 -28.05 -0.27
C HIS A 79 -11.95 -29.37 -0.33
N GLU A 80 -13.22 -29.37 0.05
CA GLU A 80 -14.09 -30.55 0.04
C GLU A 80 -15.04 -30.50 -1.17
N PRO A 81 -14.80 -31.31 -2.21
CA PRO A 81 -15.77 -31.51 -3.28
C PRO A 81 -17.11 -31.97 -2.71
N HIS A 82 -18.22 -31.52 -3.28
CA HIS A 82 -19.58 -31.88 -2.85
C HIS A 82 -19.95 -31.52 -1.41
N PHE A 83 -19.21 -30.64 -0.73
CA PHE A 83 -19.65 -30.09 0.56
C PHE A 83 -21.05 -29.47 0.42
N GLU A 84 -22.01 -29.76 1.30
CA GLU A 84 -23.34 -29.17 1.26
C GLU A 84 -23.57 -28.30 2.49
N ILE A 85 -24.33 -27.21 2.31
CA ILE A 85 -24.64 -26.28 3.39
C ILE A 85 -26.08 -25.81 3.29
N SER A 86 -26.78 -25.79 4.43
CA SER A 86 -28.17 -25.35 4.48
C SER A 86 -28.28 -23.82 4.44
N ARG A 87 -29.48 -23.34 4.13
CA ARG A 87 -29.79 -21.91 4.14
C ARG A 87 -29.64 -21.34 5.56
N GLU A 88 -30.12 -22.07 6.55
CA GLU A 88 -30.10 -21.70 7.96
C GLU A 88 -28.66 -21.58 8.46
N GLU A 89 -27.83 -22.57 8.15
CA GLU A 89 -26.41 -22.56 8.49
C GLU A 89 -25.66 -21.42 7.81
N THR A 90 -25.93 -21.20 6.52
CA THR A 90 -25.37 -20.07 5.75
C THR A 90 -25.70 -18.73 6.40
N LYS A 91 -26.95 -18.54 6.82
CA LYS A 91 -27.38 -17.34 7.53
C LYS A 91 -26.60 -17.15 8.84
N HIS A 92 -26.42 -18.22 9.63
CA HIS A 92 -25.65 -18.15 10.87
C HIS A 92 -24.18 -17.78 10.63
N ILE A 93 -23.57 -18.33 9.59
CA ILE A 93 -22.18 -18.02 9.22
C ILE A 93 -22.04 -16.56 8.81
N ILE A 94 -22.88 -16.07 7.91
CA ILE A 94 -22.83 -14.68 7.43
C ILE A 94 -23.09 -13.69 8.56
N LEU A 95 -23.98 -14.02 9.50
CA LEU A 95 -24.17 -13.22 10.71
C LEU A 95 -22.91 -13.18 11.59
N GLY A 96 -22.17 -14.28 11.69
CA GLY A 96 -20.87 -14.32 12.39
C GLY A 96 -19.84 -13.38 11.76
N TYR A 97 -19.74 -13.40 10.43
CA TYR A 97 -18.91 -12.47 9.66
C TYR A 97 -19.34 -11.01 9.85
N TRP A 98 -20.63 -10.74 9.73
CA TRP A 98 -21.20 -9.41 9.89
C TRP A 98 -20.90 -8.84 11.27
N GLN A 99 -21.12 -9.61 12.33
CA GLN A 99 -20.83 -9.17 13.69
C GLN A 99 -19.34 -8.89 13.88
N ALA A 100 -18.46 -9.75 13.37
CA ALA A 100 -17.02 -9.54 13.46
C ALA A 100 -16.57 -8.25 12.75
N MET A 101 -17.18 -7.91 11.62
CA MET A 101 -16.92 -6.66 10.91
C MET A 101 -17.46 -5.44 11.67
N LEU A 102 -18.63 -5.53 12.31
CA LEU A 102 -19.14 -4.47 13.18
C LEU A 102 -18.21 -4.23 14.37
N ASP A 103 -17.83 -5.29 15.08
CA ASP A 103 -16.93 -5.23 16.22
C ASP A 103 -15.59 -4.58 15.83
N LEU A 104 -15.07 -4.92 14.65
CA LEU A 104 -13.84 -4.35 14.14
C LEU A 104 -13.99 -2.86 13.82
N GLU A 105 -15.10 -2.43 13.22
CA GLU A 105 -15.34 -1.03 12.92
C GLU A 105 -15.41 -0.20 14.20
N GLU A 106 -16.14 -0.68 15.21
CA GLU A 106 -16.29 -0.04 16.51
C GLU A 106 -14.95 0.02 17.27
N ALA A 107 -14.21 -1.09 17.29
CA ALA A 107 -12.89 -1.14 17.91
C ALA A 107 -11.93 -0.17 17.23
N ILE A 108 -11.87 -0.13 15.90
CA ILE A 108 -10.98 0.80 15.19
C ILE A 108 -11.42 2.25 15.39
N ALA A 109 -12.71 2.53 15.44
CA ALA A 109 -13.22 3.87 15.72
C ALA A 109 -12.75 4.36 17.10
N SER A 110 -12.82 3.50 18.12
CA SER A 110 -12.43 3.81 19.51
C SER A 110 -10.92 3.89 19.75
N LEU A 111 -10.07 3.36 18.86
CA LEU A 111 -8.62 3.48 19.00
C LEU A 111 -8.12 4.93 18.97
N THR A 112 -7.13 5.22 19.81
CA THR A 112 -6.42 6.49 19.83
C THR A 112 -5.62 6.72 18.54
N VAL A 113 -5.30 7.98 18.25
CA VAL A 113 -4.47 8.35 17.09
C VAL A 113 -3.10 7.66 17.13
N TRP A 114 -2.53 7.49 18.32
CA TRP A 114 -1.27 6.79 18.51
C TRP A 114 -1.38 5.31 18.17
N GLU A 115 -2.41 4.61 18.66
CA GLU A 115 -2.64 3.20 18.36
C GLU A 115 -2.89 2.97 16.87
N LYS A 116 -3.67 3.85 16.23
CA LYS A 116 -3.86 3.85 14.76
C LYS A 116 -2.53 3.99 14.03
N THR A 117 -1.67 4.91 14.47
CA THR A 117 -0.36 5.13 13.86
C THR A 117 0.56 3.93 14.05
N VAL A 118 0.61 3.35 15.24
CA VAL A 118 1.38 2.12 15.54
C VAL A 118 0.89 0.94 14.70
N MET A 119 -0.43 0.80 14.53
CA MET A 119 -1.01 -0.22 13.63
C MET A 119 -0.53 -0.05 12.20
N ARG A 120 -0.59 1.16 11.65
CA ARG A 120 -0.10 1.45 10.30
C ARG A 120 1.39 1.17 10.15
N LEU A 121 2.20 1.55 11.14
CA LEU A 121 3.63 1.29 11.13
C LEU A 121 3.92 -0.23 11.15
N LYS A 122 3.19 -1.00 11.97
CA LYS A 122 3.30 -2.46 12.00
C LYS A 122 2.85 -3.11 10.68
N TYR A 123 1.80 -2.58 10.05
CA TYR A 123 1.36 -3.01 8.73
C TYR A 123 2.46 -2.80 7.66
N TYR A 124 3.01 -1.59 7.57
CA TYR A 124 4.07 -1.29 6.58
C TYR A 124 5.38 -1.99 6.86
N SER A 125 5.80 -2.11 8.13
CA SER A 125 7.01 -2.87 8.48
C SER A 125 6.86 -4.35 8.14
N GLY A 126 5.68 -4.94 8.35
CA GLY A 126 5.37 -6.31 7.92
C GLY A 126 5.50 -6.52 6.41
N LEU A 127 5.16 -5.51 5.60
CA LEU A 127 5.35 -5.50 4.14
C LEU A 127 6.83 -5.27 3.75
N ALA A 128 7.50 -4.32 4.39
CA ALA A 128 8.87 -3.90 4.08
C ALA A 128 9.91 -4.96 4.43
N LEU A 129 9.68 -5.77 5.48
CA LEU A 129 10.59 -6.84 5.88
C LEU A 129 10.86 -7.87 4.76
N LYS A 130 9.92 -8.07 3.82
CA LYS A 130 10.15 -8.93 2.64
C LYS A 130 11.21 -8.36 1.70
N LYS A 131 11.27 -7.03 1.59
CA LYS A 131 12.21 -6.33 0.70
C LYS A 131 13.50 -5.94 1.39
N ILE A 132 13.56 -5.91 2.73
CA ILE A 132 14.76 -5.52 3.47
C ILE A 132 15.97 -6.40 3.16
N LYS A 133 15.78 -7.71 2.97
CA LYS A 133 16.88 -8.61 2.59
C LYS A 133 17.40 -8.33 1.19
N ILE A 134 16.50 -8.03 0.26
CA ILE A 134 16.84 -7.69 -1.12
C ILE A 134 17.53 -6.33 -1.16
N ILE A 135 16.96 -5.31 -0.51
CA ILE A 135 17.52 -3.96 -0.43
C ILE A 135 18.89 -4.00 0.26
N GLY A 136 19.02 -4.68 1.38
CA GLY A 136 20.29 -4.85 2.09
C GLY A 136 21.33 -5.56 1.24
N GLY A 137 20.96 -6.65 0.56
CA GLY A 137 21.83 -7.35 -0.38
C GLY A 137 22.27 -6.47 -1.55
N SER A 138 21.36 -5.69 -2.13
CA SER A 138 21.67 -4.75 -3.21
C SER A 138 22.60 -3.63 -2.75
N ILE A 139 22.38 -3.06 -1.56
CA ILE A 139 23.27 -2.03 -1.00
C ILE A 139 24.67 -2.59 -0.78
N LEU A 140 24.79 -3.78 -0.18
CA LEU A 140 26.08 -4.43 0.02
C LEU A 140 26.76 -4.78 -1.31
N GLY A 141 26.00 -5.27 -2.30
CA GLY A 141 26.51 -5.56 -3.63
C GLY A 141 27.02 -4.31 -4.35
N ILE A 142 26.27 -3.20 -4.28
CA ILE A 142 26.69 -1.90 -4.84
C ILE A 142 27.93 -1.40 -4.11
N ALA A 143 27.98 -1.47 -2.78
CA ALA A 143 29.14 -1.05 -2.00
C ALA A 143 30.39 -1.88 -2.34
N ALA A 144 30.26 -3.20 -2.43
CA ALA A 144 31.33 -4.09 -2.83
C ALA A 144 31.80 -3.80 -4.26
N PHE A 145 30.87 -3.51 -5.18
CA PHE A 145 31.20 -3.16 -6.56
C PHE A 145 31.91 -1.81 -6.66
N ILE A 146 31.47 -0.80 -5.91
CA ILE A 146 32.17 0.51 -5.81
C ILE A 146 33.58 0.31 -5.26
N TRP A 147 33.72 -0.47 -4.18
CA TRP A 147 35.02 -0.75 -3.58
C TRP A 147 35.95 -1.48 -4.55
N PHE A 148 35.44 -2.50 -5.26
CA PHE A 148 36.17 -3.21 -6.31
C PHE A 148 36.61 -2.27 -7.44
N LEU A 149 35.71 -1.41 -7.95
CA LEU A 149 36.08 -0.45 -8.98
C LEU A 149 37.14 0.55 -8.49
N ALA A 150 37.06 1.00 -7.23
CA ALA A 150 38.04 1.92 -6.65
C ALA A 150 39.46 1.32 -6.57
N GLU A 151 39.60 0.01 -6.35
CA GLU A 151 40.87 -0.71 -6.32
C GLU A 151 41.44 -0.91 -7.75
N THR A 152 40.57 -1.13 -8.74
CA THR A 152 41.01 -1.48 -10.11
C THR A 152 41.50 -0.27 -10.94
N PRO A 153 42.50 -0.45 -11.83
CA PRO A 153 42.95 0.62 -12.73
C PRO A 153 41.84 1.12 -13.66
N ALA A 154 41.00 0.21 -14.16
CA ALA A 154 39.87 0.54 -15.02
C ALA A 154 38.83 1.41 -14.29
N GLY A 155 38.50 1.09 -13.03
CA GLY A 155 37.57 1.88 -12.25
C GLY A 155 38.12 3.25 -11.84
N LYS A 156 39.41 3.36 -11.52
CA LYS A 156 40.08 4.68 -11.33
C LYS A 156 40.01 5.53 -12.60
N SER A 157 40.23 4.91 -13.76
CA SER A 157 40.12 5.60 -15.06
C SER A 157 38.69 6.06 -15.33
N ALA A 158 37.69 5.21 -15.08
CA ALA A 158 36.28 5.56 -15.23
C ALA A 158 35.86 6.70 -14.28
N ALA A 159 36.26 6.65 -13.01
CA ALA A 159 35.99 7.70 -12.03
C ALA A 159 36.61 9.04 -12.46
N ASN A 160 37.86 9.02 -12.94
CA ASN A 160 38.53 10.21 -13.46
C ASN A 160 37.86 10.74 -14.73
N PHE A 161 37.36 9.87 -15.62
CA PHE A 161 36.62 10.27 -16.81
C PHE A 161 35.29 10.93 -16.44
N ILE A 162 34.54 10.36 -15.50
CA ILE A 162 33.29 10.94 -15.00
C ILE A 162 33.56 12.28 -14.32
N ALA A 163 34.57 12.37 -13.47
CA ALA A 163 34.94 13.63 -12.80
C ALA A 163 35.34 14.73 -13.82
N LYS A 164 36.14 14.39 -14.83
CA LYS A 164 36.51 15.32 -15.91
C LYS A 164 35.31 15.75 -16.74
N THR A 165 34.45 14.82 -17.10
CA THR A 165 33.22 15.10 -17.86
C THR A 165 32.28 16.00 -17.06
N ASN A 166 32.10 15.70 -15.77
CA ASN A 166 31.26 16.50 -14.88
C ASN A 166 31.84 17.91 -14.67
N HIS A 167 33.16 18.02 -14.48
CA HIS A 167 33.83 19.32 -14.39
C HIS A 167 33.66 20.13 -15.68
N PHE A 168 33.77 19.51 -16.85
CA PHE A 168 33.50 20.16 -18.14
C PHE A 168 32.05 20.63 -18.25
N PHE A 169 31.06 19.79 -17.89
CA PHE A 169 29.66 20.20 -17.93
C PHE A 169 29.35 21.35 -16.96
N ILE A 170 29.85 21.29 -15.73
CA ILE A 170 29.57 22.31 -14.72
C ILE A 170 30.31 23.62 -15.03
N PHE A 171 31.62 23.56 -15.26
CA PHE A 171 32.44 24.77 -15.37
C PHE A 171 32.58 25.31 -16.78
N THR A 172 32.32 24.50 -17.81
CA THR A 172 32.29 24.99 -19.19
C THR A 172 30.85 25.26 -19.60
N ILE A 173 29.95 24.28 -19.55
CA ILE A 173 28.61 24.48 -20.13
C ILE A 173 27.72 25.34 -19.21
N LEU A 174 27.61 24.98 -17.93
CA LEU A 174 26.73 25.67 -16.99
C LEU A 174 27.23 27.06 -16.60
N PHE A 175 28.53 27.23 -16.35
CA PHE A 175 29.09 28.52 -16.00
C PHE A 175 28.94 29.56 -17.13
N TRP A 176 29.27 29.19 -18.38
CA TRP A 176 29.10 30.09 -19.52
C TRP A 176 27.63 30.38 -19.84
N SER A 177 26.73 29.40 -19.69
CA SER A 177 25.30 29.64 -19.91
C SER A 177 24.72 30.63 -18.88
N VAL A 178 25.13 30.56 -17.61
CA VAL A 178 24.75 31.53 -16.58
C VAL A 178 25.27 32.93 -16.90
N ILE A 179 26.52 33.07 -17.36
CA ILE A 179 27.09 34.35 -17.78
C ILE A 179 26.29 34.96 -18.93
N ILE A 180 25.94 34.17 -19.95
CA ILE A 180 25.16 34.64 -21.10
C ILE A 180 23.77 35.11 -20.64
N ILE A 181 23.10 34.35 -19.77
CA ILE A 181 21.79 34.74 -19.22
C ILE A 181 21.90 36.07 -18.46
N PHE A 182 22.94 36.26 -17.64
CA PHE A 182 23.16 37.50 -16.90
C PHE A 182 23.44 38.69 -17.84
N ALA A 183 24.24 38.49 -18.88
CA ALA A 183 24.54 39.53 -19.87
C ALA A 183 23.28 39.97 -20.62
N LEU A 184 22.43 39.01 -21.03
CA LEU A 184 21.15 39.30 -21.68
C LEU A 184 20.18 40.02 -20.74
N ALA A 185 20.12 39.62 -19.46
CA ALA A 185 19.30 40.28 -18.45
C ALA A 185 19.76 41.73 -18.21
N ALA A 186 21.08 41.97 -18.12
CA ALA A 186 21.64 43.30 -17.96
C ALA A 186 21.37 44.20 -19.20
N ALA A 187 21.55 43.66 -20.41
CA ALA A 187 21.23 44.37 -21.65
C ALA A 187 19.73 44.71 -21.73
N GLY A 188 18.86 43.78 -21.36
CA GLY A 188 17.42 44.00 -21.27
C GLY A 188 17.05 45.08 -20.24
N LEU A 189 17.73 45.09 -19.09
CA LEU A 189 17.52 46.10 -18.04
C LEU A 189 17.98 47.50 -18.48
N ILE A 190 19.13 47.59 -19.14
CA ILE A 190 19.61 48.85 -19.73
C ILE A 190 18.62 49.36 -20.79
N PHE A 191 18.17 48.49 -21.70
CA PHE A 191 17.19 48.84 -22.71
C PHE A 191 15.86 49.30 -22.10
N PHE A 192 15.39 48.63 -21.05
CA PHE A 192 14.20 49.03 -20.31
C PHE A 192 14.36 50.40 -19.64
N LEU A 193 15.50 50.67 -19.00
CA LEU A 193 15.76 51.97 -18.37
C LEU A 193 15.82 53.11 -19.39
N VAL A 194 16.48 52.90 -20.54
CA VAL A 194 16.58 53.87 -21.65
C VAL A 194 15.22 54.14 -22.30
N THR A 195 14.41 53.11 -22.53
CA THR A 195 13.06 53.28 -23.10
C THR A 195 12.11 53.97 -22.12
N ARG A 196 12.27 53.75 -20.81
CA ARG A 196 11.47 54.42 -19.77
C ARG A 196 11.82 55.91 -19.62
N THR A 197 13.07 56.31 -19.89
CA THR A 197 13.48 57.73 -19.86
C THR A 197 12.92 58.52 -21.05
N LYS A 198 12.80 57.91 -22.24
CA LYS A 198 12.19 58.57 -23.42
C LYS A 198 10.67 58.82 -23.30
N LYS A 199 9.94 58.09 -22.45
CA LYS A 199 8.49 58.30 -22.21
C LYS A 199 8.15 59.45 -21.25
N ARG A 200 9.17 60.12 -20.66
CA ARG A 200 9.00 61.23 -19.71
C ARG A 200 9.29 62.61 -20.31
N PHE A 201 9.46 62.70 -21.63
CA PHE A 201 9.46 63.94 -22.40
C PHE A 201 8.23 64.00 -23.29
#